data_AF-A0A662UQJ2-F1
#
_entry.id   AF-A0A662UQJ2-F1
#
_cell.length_a   1.000
_cell.length_b   1.000
_cell.length_c   1.000
_cell.angle_alpha   90.00
_cell.angle_beta   90.00
_cell.angle_gamma   90.00
#
_symmetry.space_group_name_H-M   'P 1'
#
loop_
_entity.id
_entity.type
_entity.pdbx_description
1 polymer ?
#
loop_
_entity_poly.entity_id
_entity_poly.type
_entity_poly.pdbx_seq_one_letter_code
_entity_poly.pdbx_strand_id
1 'polypeptide(L)'
;MEEEKNLVEVFKEFSTREEEYARKLVESAKSFRHPVLQALLKAISRDSEKHSEMYRALVDLLARPQPVLTGEEYRLIAESIDAHIKVEKEMISLVREALGKTEDPRLRVILSAIYDDELKHHSLLVSLKKNIAEREVMSEEELWDAVWKESPWHGAPGG
;
A
#
# COMPACT_ATOMS: atom_id res chain seq x y z
N MET A 1 -3.29 -16.55 21.02
CA MET A 1 -2.45 -17.74 21.32
C MET A 1 -2.59 -18.87 20.29
N GLU A 2 -3.73 -19.58 20.17
CA GLU A 2 -3.93 -20.62 19.12
C GLU A 2 -4.45 -20.01 17.80
N GLU A 3 -5.38 -19.05 17.90
CA GLU A 3 -5.94 -18.32 16.74
C GLU A 3 -4.89 -17.44 16.05
N GLU A 4 -4.03 -16.75 16.79
CA GLU A 4 -2.92 -15.95 16.23
C GLU A 4 -1.85 -16.82 15.53
N LYS A 5 -1.55 -18.01 16.07
CA LYS A 5 -0.66 -18.98 15.40
C LYS A 5 -1.24 -19.46 14.08
N ASN A 6 -2.56 -19.58 13.99
CA ASN A 6 -3.26 -19.88 12.75
C ASN A 6 -3.11 -18.72 11.74
N LEU A 7 -3.24 -17.46 12.18
CA LEU A 7 -3.04 -16.28 11.33
C LEU A 7 -1.61 -16.17 10.77
N VAL A 8 -0.59 -16.49 11.56
CA VAL A 8 0.81 -16.47 11.08
C VAL A 8 1.01 -17.42 9.91
N GLU A 9 0.51 -18.66 9.99
CA GLU A 9 0.63 -19.62 8.88
C GLU A 9 -0.20 -19.19 7.67
N VAL A 10 -1.39 -18.62 7.89
CA VAL A 10 -2.22 -18.06 6.82
C VAL A 10 -1.50 -16.91 6.08
N PHE A 11 -0.87 -15.98 6.79
CA PHE A 11 -0.15 -14.87 6.14
C PHE A 11 1.11 -15.31 5.40
N LYS A 12 1.82 -16.34 5.90
CA LYS A 12 2.92 -16.98 5.14
C LYS A 12 2.43 -17.58 3.83
N GLU A 13 1.29 -18.26 3.86
CA GLU A 13 0.68 -18.84 2.67
C GLU A 13 0.25 -17.73 1.69
N PHE A 14 -0.37 -16.65 2.17
CA PHE A 14 -0.75 -15.51 1.34
C PHE A 14 0.46 -14.84 0.69
N SER A 15 1.52 -14.57 1.46
CA SER A 15 2.78 -14.04 0.93
C SER A 15 3.35 -14.96 -0.17
N THR A 16 3.36 -16.27 0.05
CA THR A 16 3.86 -17.24 -0.93
C THR A 16 3.06 -17.21 -2.24
N ARG A 17 1.73 -17.14 -2.14
CA ARG A 17 0.84 -17.08 -3.30
C ARG A 17 1.01 -15.79 -4.11
N GLU A 18 1.06 -14.65 -3.44
CA GLU A 18 1.34 -13.36 -4.08
C GLU A 18 2.73 -13.36 -4.76
N GLU A 19 3.73 -13.95 -4.07
CA GLU A 19 5.03 -14.39 -4.60
C GLU A 19 4.96 -15.02 -5.99
N GLU A 20 4.19 -16.10 -6.05
CA GLU A 20 4.02 -16.91 -7.23
C GLU A 20 3.25 -16.16 -8.34
N TYR A 21 2.22 -15.40 -7.98
CA TYR A 21 1.44 -14.62 -8.94
C TYR A 21 2.25 -13.49 -9.58
N ALA A 22 3.04 -12.75 -8.80
CA ALA A 22 3.96 -11.76 -9.32
C ALA A 22 4.88 -12.36 -10.40
N ARG A 23 5.55 -13.49 -10.06
CA ARG A 23 6.44 -14.21 -11.01
C ARG A 23 5.70 -14.62 -12.29
N LYS A 24 4.51 -15.21 -12.16
CA LYS A 24 3.70 -15.65 -13.32
C LYS A 24 3.29 -14.48 -14.22
N LEU A 25 2.95 -13.32 -13.65
CA LEU A 25 2.58 -12.12 -14.40
C LEU A 25 3.76 -11.55 -15.18
N VAL A 26 4.95 -11.52 -14.58
CA VAL A 26 6.19 -11.10 -15.25
C VAL A 26 6.53 -12.03 -16.42
N GLU A 27 6.46 -13.35 -16.22
CA GLU A 27 6.71 -14.31 -17.30
C GLU A 27 5.66 -14.20 -18.41
N SER A 28 4.39 -14.03 -18.05
CA SER A 28 3.32 -13.79 -19.02
C SER A 28 3.58 -12.53 -19.85
N ALA A 29 4.02 -11.44 -19.22
CA ALA A 29 4.37 -10.21 -19.94
C ALA A 29 5.53 -10.40 -20.94
N LYS A 30 6.50 -11.28 -20.64
CA LYS A 30 7.62 -11.57 -21.56
C LYS A 30 7.18 -12.35 -22.82
N SER A 31 6.04 -13.02 -22.79
CA SER A 31 5.57 -13.89 -23.88
C SER A 31 5.00 -13.14 -25.09
N PHE A 32 4.77 -11.83 -25.00
CA PHE A 32 4.22 -11.01 -26.08
C PHE A 32 4.92 -9.65 -26.18
N ARG A 33 4.78 -8.93 -27.31
CA ARG A 33 5.52 -7.69 -27.61
C ARG A 33 4.73 -6.39 -27.45
N HIS A 34 3.46 -6.45 -27.01
CA HIS A 34 2.62 -5.27 -26.85
C HIS A 34 3.03 -4.45 -25.60
N PRO A 35 3.67 -3.28 -25.75
CA PRO A 35 4.35 -2.59 -24.63
C PRO A 35 3.40 -2.14 -23.52
N VAL A 36 2.20 -1.62 -23.87
CA VAL A 36 1.23 -1.16 -22.87
C VAL A 36 0.68 -2.31 -22.02
N LEU A 37 0.26 -3.42 -22.66
CA LEU A 37 -0.20 -4.61 -21.93
C LEU A 37 0.92 -5.23 -21.08
N GLN A 38 2.17 -5.17 -21.52
CA GLN A 38 3.31 -5.59 -20.69
C GLN A 38 3.46 -4.70 -19.45
N ALA A 39 3.32 -3.39 -19.60
CA ALA A 39 3.38 -2.45 -18.49
C ALA A 39 2.25 -2.71 -17.47
N LEU A 40 1.03 -2.98 -17.94
CA LEU A 40 -0.11 -3.30 -17.07
C LEU A 40 0.10 -4.60 -16.29
N LEU A 41 0.52 -5.69 -16.93
CA LEU A 41 0.81 -6.94 -16.21
C LEU A 41 1.96 -6.78 -15.20
N LYS A 42 2.98 -5.99 -15.53
CA LYS A 42 4.07 -5.67 -14.60
C LYS A 42 3.60 -4.79 -13.45
N ALA A 43 2.67 -3.87 -13.66
CA ALA A 43 2.08 -3.07 -12.59
C ALA A 43 1.32 -3.97 -11.60
N ILE A 44 0.47 -4.87 -12.11
CA ILE A 44 -0.26 -5.85 -11.27
C ILE A 44 0.73 -6.77 -10.54
N SER A 45 1.82 -7.18 -11.18
CA SER A 45 2.88 -7.94 -10.52
C SER A 45 3.49 -7.20 -9.33
N ARG A 46 3.71 -5.89 -9.46
CA ARG A 46 4.24 -5.06 -8.36
C ARG A 46 3.24 -4.92 -7.23
N ASP A 47 1.95 -4.92 -7.52
CA ASP A 47 0.91 -4.97 -6.47
C ASP A 47 0.95 -6.30 -5.71
N SER A 48 1.12 -7.42 -6.41
CA SER A 48 1.34 -8.72 -5.74
C SER A 48 2.63 -8.72 -4.89
N GLU A 49 3.72 -8.14 -5.39
CA GLU A 49 4.96 -7.99 -4.60
C GLU A 49 4.71 -7.16 -3.33
N LYS A 50 4.02 -6.02 -3.45
CA LYS A 50 3.59 -5.17 -2.34
C LYS A 50 2.75 -5.94 -1.33
N HIS A 51 1.74 -6.70 -1.77
CA HIS A 51 0.92 -7.50 -0.86
C HIS A 51 1.74 -8.56 -0.14
N SER A 52 2.64 -9.25 -0.85
CA SER A 52 3.51 -10.24 -0.22
C SER A 52 4.40 -9.62 0.86
N GLU A 53 4.96 -8.44 0.60
CA GLU A 53 5.73 -7.68 1.58
C GLU A 53 4.88 -7.32 2.81
N MET A 54 3.64 -6.84 2.61
CA MET A 54 2.72 -6.53 3.71
C MET A 54 2.37 -7.77 4.53
N TYR A 55 2.11 -8.93 3.91
CA TYR A 55 1.83 -10.17 4.64
C TYR A 55 3.04 -10.64 5.46
N ARG A 56 4.26 -10.46 4.96
CA ARG A 56 5.49 -10.73 5.73
C ARG A 56 5.63 -9.79 6.91
N ALA A 57 5.32 -8.52 6.72
CA ALA A 57 5.31 -7.54 7.81
C ALA A 57 4.30 -7.94 8.91
N LEU A 58 3.12 -8.46 8.55
CA LEU A 58 2.15 -9.00 9.53
C LEU A 58 2.67 -10.24 10.27
N VAL A 59 3.39 -11.13 9.58
CA VAL A 59 4.06 -12.28 10.23
C VAL A 59 5.08 -11.78 11.25
N ASP A 60 5.92 -10.82 10.88
CA ASP A 60 6.91 -10.23 11.76
C ASP A 60 6.27 -9.50 12.95
N LEU A 61 5.15 -8.81 12.71
CA LEU A 61 4.35 -8.12 13.73
C LEU A 61 3.89 -9.08 14.83
N LEU A 62 3.36 -10.24 14.43
CA LEU A 62 2.82 -11.24 15.36
C LEU A 62 3.89 -12.14 15.98
N ALA A 63 5.05 -12.29 15.33
CA ALA A 63 6.09 -13.23 15.75
C ALA A 63 7.05 -12.64 16.80
N ARG A 64 7.24 -11.32 16.82
CA ARG A 64 8.23 -10.65 17.69
C ARG A 64 7.82 -9.22 18.06
N PRO A 65 8.30 -8.70 19.20
CA PRO A 65 8.18 -7.27 19.51
C PRO A 65 8.87 -6.43 18.44
N GLN A 66 8.26 -5.31 18.07
CA GLN A 66 8.84 -4.37 17.12
C GLN A 66 9.83 -3.41 17.81
N PRO A 67 10.88 -2.96 17.10
CA PRO A 67 11.79 -1.97 17.64
C PRO A 67 11.06 -0.64 17.88
N VAL A 68 11.38 0.01 18.99
CA VAL A 68 10.95 1.39 19.25
C VAL A 68 11.75 2.32 18.33
N LEU A 69 11.05 3.15 17.57
CA LEU A 69 11.69 4.16 16.72
C LEU A 69 12.34 5.25 17.57
N THR A 70 13.53 5.67 17.18
CA THR A 70 14.20 6.85 17.73
C THR A 70 13.50 8.13 17.25
N GLY A 71 13.66 9.22 17.99
CA GLY A 71 13.12 10.53 17.58
C GLY A 71 13.66 11.01 16.22
N GLU A 72 14.85 10.59 15.82
CA GLU A 72 15.40 10.87 14.48
C GLU A 72 14.67 10.06 13.40
N GLU A 73 14.47 8.77 13.61
CA GLU A 73 13.72 7.91 12.67
C GLU A 73 12.27 8.41 12.50
N TYR A 74 11.62 8.81 13.59
CA TYR A 74 10.29 9.42 13.52
C TYR A 74 10.25 10.66 12.63
N ARG A 75 11.21 11.58 12.80
CA ARG A 75 11.30 12.79 11.95
C ARG A 75 11.54 12.44 10.49
N LEU A 76 12.45 11.50 10.21
CA LEU A 76 12.74 11.06 8.84
C LEU A 76 11.49 10.47 8.17
N ILE A 77 10.74 9.63 8.89
CA ILE A 77 9.49 9.04 8.39
C ILE A 77 8.44 10.14 8.16
N ALA A 78 8.25 11.05 9.13
CA ALA A 78 7.27 12.13 9.03
C ALA A 78 7.58 13.08 7.86
N GLU A 79 8.84 13.46 7.68
CA GLU A 79 9.29 14.29 6.55
C GLU A 79 9.06 13.60 5.20
N SER A 80 9.37 12.29 5.12
CA SER A 80 9.12 11.50 3.91
C SER A 80 7.64 11.41 3.56
N ILE A 81 6.77 11.16 4.55
CA ILE A 81 5.31 11.13 4.38
C ILE A 81 4.80 12.51 3.92
N ASP A 82 5.28 13.59 4.54
CA ASP A 82 4.87 14.96 4.20
C ASP A 82 5.26 15.35 2.78
N ALA A 83 6.43 14.92 2.32
CA ALA A 83 6.85 15.11 0.94
C ALA A 83 5.92 14.34 -0.01
N HIS A 84 5.63 13.08 0.27
CA HIS A 84 4.79 12.25 -0.61
C HIS A 84 3.34 12.74 -0.66
N ILE A 85 2.73 13.17 0.45
CA ILE A 85 1.37 13.73 0.46
C ILE A 85 1.24 14.90 -0.54
N LYS A 86 2.28 15.74 -0.65
CA LYS A 86 2.30 16.86 -1.61
C LYS A 86 2.42 16.37 -3.05
N VAL A 87 3.31 15.41 -3.30
CA VAL A 87 3.50 14.79 -4.62
C VAL A 87 2.21 14.11 -5.08
N GLU A 88 1.59 13.29 -4.24
CA GLU A 88 0.34 12.60 -4.56
C GLU A 88 -0.78 13.59 -4.92
N LYS A 89 -0.91 14.68 -4.16
CA LYS A 89 -1.92 15.71 -4.45
C LYS A 89 -1.69 16.39 -5.80
N GLU A 90 -0.44 16.64 -6.16
CA GLU A 90 -0.07 17.18 -7.47
C GLU A 90 -0.40 16.16 -8.58
N MET A 91 0.00 14.91 -8.41
CA MET A 91 -0.26 13.83 -9.37
C MET A 91 -1.74 13.60 -9.61
N ILE A 92 -2.56 13.58 -8.54
CA ILE A 92 -4.03 13.50 -8.64
C ILE A 92 -4.58 14.62 -9.54
N SER A 93 -4.08 15.85 -9.39
CA SER A 93 -4.50 16.99 -10.21
C SER A 93 -4.08 16.83 -11.67
N LEU A 94 -2.83 16.44 -11.91
CA LEU A 94 -2.27 16.26 -13.26
C LEU A 94 -2.99 15.13 -14.02
N VAL A 95 -3.24 14.00 -13.37
CA VAL A 95 -3.93 12.86 -13.98
C VAL A 95 -5.41 13.21 -14.26
N ARG A 96 -6.07 13.94 -13.35
CA ARG A 96 -7.43 14.46 -13.58
C ARG A 96 -7.49 15.40 -14.78
N GLU A 97 -6.53 16.30 -14.92
CA GLU A 97 -6.44 17.19 -16.09
C GLU A 97 -6.23 16.41 -17.39
N ALA A 98 -5.35 15.40 -17.38
CA ALA A 98 -5.13 14.52 -18.53
C ALA A 98 -6.41 13.75 -18.92
N LEU A 99 -7.16 13.23 -17.94
CA LEU A 99 -8.45 12.58 -18.16
C LEU A 99 -9.50 13.50 -18.80
N GLY A 100 -9.49 14.79 -18.46
CA GLY A 100 -10.37 15.79 -19.05
C GLY A 100 -10.01 16.21 -20.48
N LYS A 101 -8.79 15.88 -20.94
CA LYS A 101 -8.29 16.24 -22.28
C LYS A 101 -8.34 15.08 -23.28
N THR A 102 -8.68 13.86 -22.83
CA THR A 102 -8.64 12.67 -23.69
C THR A 102 -10.01 12.02 -23.87
N GLU A 103 -10.36 11.84 -25.13
CA GLU A 103 -11.50 11.03 -25.57
C GLU A 103 -11.08 9.59 -25.94
N ASP A 104 -9.77 9.27 -25.94
CA ASP A 104 -9.29 7.94 -26.28
C ASP A 104 -9.63 6.96 -25.14
N PRO A 105 -10.52 5.97 -25.36
CA PRO A 105 -10.95 5.05 -24.31
C PRO A 105 -9.79 4.25 -23.71
N ARG A 106 -8.71 4.00 -24.48
CA ARG A 106 -7.53 3.27 -24.00
C ARG A 106 -6.77 4.10 -22.98
N LEU A 107 -6.59 5.40 -23.25
CA LEU A 107 -5.94 6.33 -22.32
C LEU A 107 -6.80 6.53 -21.07
N ARG A 108 -8.13 6.65 -21.23
CA ARG A 108 -9.05 6.80 -20.11
C ARG A 108 -8.94 5.64 -19.12
N VAL A 109 -8.93 4.40 -19.59
CA VAL A 109 -8.81 3.22 -18.72
C VAL A 109 -7.53 3.26 -17.89
N ILE A 110 -6.39 3.56 -18.51
CA ILE A 110 -5.09 3.54 -17.83
C ILE A 110 -4.95 4.72 -16.86
N LEU A 111 -5.36 5.92 -17.30
CA LEU A 111 -5.30 7.11 -16.46
C LEU A 111 -6.28 7.01 -15.28
N SER A 112 -7.44 6.38 -15.43
CA SER A 112 -8.36 6.11 -14.32
C SER A 112 -7.74 5.16 -13.30
N ALA A 113 -7.07 4.09 -13.73
CA ALA A 113 -6.38 3.19 -12.81
C ALA A 113 -5.29 3.90 -12.00
N ILE A 114 -4.45 4.72 -12.67
CA ILE A 114 -3.43 5.54 -11.99
C ILE A 114 -4.09 6.51 -11.00
N TYR A 115 -5.14 7.22 -11.43
CA TYR A 115 -5.85 8.18 -10.58
C TYR A 115 -6.40 7.54 -9.30
N ASP A 116 -6.99 6.35 -9.42
CA ASP A 116 -7.54 5.62 -8.28
C ASP A 116 -6.43 5.16 -7.31
N ASP A 117 -5.25 4.82 -7.83
CA ASP A 117 -4.11 4.45 -6.98
C ASP A 117 -3.53 5.65 -6.23
N GLU A 118 -3.35 6.81 -6.88
CA GLU A 118 -2.85 8.00 -6.17
C GLU A 118 -3.84 8.47 -5.09
N LEU A 119 -5.16 8.31 -5.31
CA LEU A 119 -6.16 8.58 -4.26
C LEU A 119 -5.99 7.65 -3.04
N LYS A 120 -5.75 6.35 -3.27
CA LYS A 120 -5.52 5.39 -2.20
C LYS A 120 -4.21 5.70 -1.46
N HIS A 121 -3.13 5.97 -2.18
CA HIS A 121 -1.83 6.32 -1.61
C HIS A 121 -1.94 7.59 -0.76
N HIS A 122 -2.55 8.64 -1.29
CA HIS A 122 -2.77 9.88 -0.57
C HIS A 122 -3.56 9.66 0.73
N SER A 123 -4.67 8.91 0.68
CA SER A 123 -5.48 8.61 1.85
C SER A 123 -4.70 7.82 2.91
N LEU A 124 -3.89 6.84 2.49
CA LEU A 124 -3.06 6.06 3.40
C LEU A 124 -2.00 6.93 4.08
N LEU A 125 -1.28 7.75 3.31
CA LEU A 125 -0.23 8.63 3.84
C LEU A 125 -0.78 9.68 4.81
N VAL A 126 -1.93 10.29 4.51
CA VAL A 126 -2.61 11.22 5.42
C VAL A 126 -2.99 10.53 6.72
N SER A 127 -3.47 9.29 6.65
CA SER A 127 -3.82 8.50 7.84
C SER A 127 -2.57 8.16 8.66
N LEU A 128 -1.48 7.75 8.02
CA LEU A 128 -0.20 7.48 8.69
C LEU A 128 0.36 8.74 9.35
N LYS A 129 0.34 9.88 8.66
CA LYS A 129 0.80 11.16 9.20
C LYS A 129 0.10 11.51 10.51
N LYS A 130 -1.24 11.37 10.56
CA LYS A 130 -2.02 11.68 11.76
C LYS A 130 -1.55 10.85 12.96
N ASN A 131 -1.30 9.57 12.74
CA ASN A 131 -0.89 8.65 13.80
C ASN A 131 0.57 8.82 14.23
N ILE A 132 1.46 9.19 13.29
CA ILE A 132 2.89 9.41 13.57
C ILE A 132 3.15 10.79 14.20
N ALA A 133 2.45 11.83 13.76
CA ALA A 133 2.70 13.21 14.18
C ALA A 133 2.14 13.55 15.56
N GLU A 134 1.15 12.80 16.06
CA GLU A 134 0.52 13.10 17.35
C GLU A 134 1.32 12.58 18.55
N ARG A 135 2.29 11.66 18.37
CA ARG A 135 2.77 10.82 19.49
C ARG A 135 4.25 10.45 19.38
N GLU A 136 5.13 11.36 19.82
CA GLU A 136 6.60 11.16 19.86
C GLU A 136 7.06 10.02 20.80
N VAL A 137 6.19 9.52 21.69
CA VAL A 137 6.52 8.47 22.66
C VAL A 137 5.30 7.56 22.88
N MET A 138 5.25 6.44 22.17
CA MET A 138 4.29 5.35 22.38
C MET A 138 4.93 4.00 22.09
N SER A 139 4.38 2.94 22.68
CA SER A 139 4.67 1.57 22.27
C SER A 139 4.07 1.26 20.89
N GLU A 140 4.49 0.15 20.28
CA GLU A 140 3.97 -0.25 18.95
C GLU A 140 2.50 -0.67 19.00
N GLU A 141 2.07 -1.38 20.05
CA GLU A 141 0.65 -1.71 20.30
C GLU A 141 -0.22 -0.45 20.34
N GLU A 142 0.25 0.57 21.03
CA GLU A 142 -0.38 1.88 21.17
C GLU A 142 -0.51 2.64 19.83
N LEU A 143 0.48 2.50 18.94
CA LEU A 143 0.46 3.06 17.59
C LEU A 143 -0.60 2.37 16.72
N TRP A 144 -0.61 1.04 16.66
CA TRP A 144 -1.56 0.30 15.81
C TRP A 144 -3.01 0.44 16.28
N ASP A 145 -3.24 0.52 17.59
CA ASP A 145 -4.54 0.83 18.15
C ASP A 145 -5.07 2.19 17.69
N ALA A 146 -4.20 3.20 17.62
CA ALA A 146 -4.55 4.53 17.13
C ALA A 146 -4.83 4.50 15.62
N VAL A 147 -3.97 3.84 14.84
CA VAL A 147 -4.14 3.66 13.39
C VAL A 147 -5.47 3.00 13.08
N TRP A 148 -5.84 1.94 13.83
CA TRP A 148 -7.11 1.25 13.65
C TRP A 148 -8.31 2.11 14.02
N LYS A 149 -8.31 2.79 15.17
CA LYS A 149 -9.44 3.64 15.63
C LYS A 149 -9.77 4.77 14.65
N GLU A 150 -8.75 5.33 14.02
CA GLU A 150 -8.87 6.47 13.11
C GLU A 150 -8.97 6.04 11.63
N SER A 151 -8.90 4.74 11.36
CA SER A 151 -9.00 4.18 10.02
C SER A 151 -10.42 4.40 9.45
N PRO A 152 -10.57 4.82 8.17
CA PRO A 152 -11.87 4.87 7.49
C PRO A 152 -12.60 3.51 7.45
N TRP A 153 -11.87 2.42 7.71
CA TRP A 153 -12.37 1.04 7.73
C TRP A 153 -12.87 0.60 9.12
N HIS A 154 -12.73 1.46 10.13
CA HIS A 154 -13.24 1.21 11.48
C HIS A 154 -14.77 1.40 11.52
N GLY A 155 -15.51 0.29 11.47
CA GLY A 155 -16.97 0.29 11.61
C GLY A 155 -17.78 -0.10 10.39
N ALA A 156 -17.19 -0.71 9.35
CA ALA A 156 -17.99 -1.47 8.39
C ALA A 156 -18.45 -2.77 9.09
N PRO A 157 -19.74 -2.94 9.42
CA PRO A 157 -20.24 -4.25 9.78
C PRO A 157 -20.08 -5.12 8.52
N GLY A 158 -19.57 -6.34 8.70
CA GLY A 158 -19.58 -7.32 7.63
C GLY A 158 -20.96 -7.41 6.98
N GLY A 159 -20.96 -7.27 5.66
CA GLY A 159 -21.97 -7.79 4.75
C GLY A 159 -21.27 -8.75 3.81
#